data_AF-A0A0F8WIU8-F1
#
_entry.id   AF-A0A0F8WIU8-F1
#
_cell.length_a   1.000
_cell.length_b   1.000
_cell.length_c   1.000
_cell.angle_alpha   90.00
_cell.angle_beta   90.00
_cell.angle_gamma   90.00
#
_symmetry.space_group_name_H-M   'P 1'
#
loop_
_entity.id
_entity.type
_entity.pdbx_description
1 polymer ?
#
loop_
_entity_poly.entity_id
_entity_poly.type
_entity_poly.pdbx_seq_one_letter_code
_entity_poly.pdbx_strand_id
1 'polypeptide(L)' 'MKKCSKCNKNKQLSDFGKNKSRGNGLNYWCKICQNIATKTWRINNKEYT' A
#
# COMPACT_ATOMS: atom_id res chain seq x y z
N MET A 1 4.35 8.10 -13.53
CA MET A 1 3.39 7.03 -13.14
C MET A 1 4.16 5.86 -12.57
N LYS A 2 3.54 5.01 -11.74
CA LYS A 2 4.15 3.80 -11.17
C LYS A 2 3.11 2.67 -11.17
N LYS A 3 3.54 1.44 -11.46
CA LYS A 3 2.69 0.24 -11.39
C LYS A 3 2.64 -0.28 -9.96
N CYS A 4 1.43 -0.50 -9.43
CA CYS A 4 1.25 -1.15 -8.14
C CYS A 4 1.53 -2.65 -8.28
N SER A 5 2.44 -3.22 -7.49
CA SER A 5 2.74 -4.66 -7.55
C SER A 5 1.63 -5.56 -6.99
N LYS A 6 0.66 -5.01 -6.25
CA LYS A 6 -0.46 -5.77 -5.69
C LYS A 6 -1.66 -5.88 -6.63
N CYS A 7 -2.06 -4.77 -7.27
CA CYS A 7 -3.23 -4.74 -8.17
C CYS A 7 -2.86 -4.60 -9.66
N ASN A 8 -1.57 -4.53 -9.98
CA ASN A 8 -1.03 -4.43 -11.34
C ASN A 8 -1.51 -3.23 -12.18
N LYS A 9 -2.16 -2.24 -11.57
CA LYS A 9 -2.60 -1.01 -12.24
C LYS A 9 -1.53 0.07 -12.22
N ASN A 10 -1.42 0.81 -13.32
CA ASN A 10 -0.64 2.04 -13.40
C ASN A 10 -1.37 3.17 -12.66
N LYS A 11 -0.65 3.87 -11.80
CA LYS A 11 -1.17 4.90 -10.92
C LYS A 11 -0.24 6.11 -10.87
N GLN A 12 -0.75 7.24 -10.40
CA GLN A 12 0.08 8.42 -10.17
C GLN A 12 0.99 8.19 -8.97
N LEU A 13 2.12 8.90 -8.89
CA LEU A 13 3.02 8.80 -7.73
C LEU A 13 2.34 9.23 -6.42
N SER A 14 1.38 10.17 -6.52
CA SER A 14 0.49 10.62 -5.44
C SER A 14 -0.39 9.51 -4.85
N ASP A 15 -0.68 8.45 -5.62
CA ASP A 15 -1.42 7.27 -5.15
C ASP A 15 -0.57 6.33 -4.30
N PHE A 16 0.73 6.58 -4.16
CA PHE A 16 1.64 5.77 -3.33
C PHE A 16 1.97 6.54 -2.05
N GLY A 17 1.95 5.85 -0.90
CA GLY A 17 2.38 6.44 0.36
C GLY A 17 3.89 6.65 0.39
N LYS A 18 4.35 7.71 1.07
CA LYS A 18 5.77 7.97 1.31
C LYS A 18 6.37 6.86 2.19
N ASN A 19 7.58 6.43 1.87
CA ASN A 19 8.33 5.46 2.65
C ASN A 19 9.83 5.77 2.56
N LYS A 20 10.37 6.35 3.64
CA LYS A 20 11.76 6.83 3.71
C LYS A 20 12.79 5.69 3.68
N SER A 21 12.41 4.45 3.98
CA SER A 21 13.32 3.30 3.90
C SER A 21 13.51 2.78 2.47
N ARG A 22 12.78 3.34 1.48
CA ARG A 22 12.89 2.96 0.07
C ARG A 22 13.76 3.97 -0.68
N GLY A 23 14.60 3.48 -1.59
CA GLY A 23 15.46 4.36 -2.40
C GLY A 23 14.72 5.42 -3.22
N ASN A 24 13.46 5.17 -3.62
CA ASN A 24 12.62 6.15 -4.32
C ASN A 24 11.61 6.87 -3.40
N GLY A 25 11.70 6.68 -2.09
CA GLY A 25 10.82 7.33 -1.11
C GLY A 25 9.34 6.93 -1.17
N LEU A 26 8.96 5.91 -1.95
CA LEU A 26 7.56 5.51 -2.19
C LEU A 26 7.33 4.02 -1.99
N ASN A 27 6.18 3.67 -1.44
CA ASN A 27 5.76 2.28 -1.31
C ASN A 27 5.61 1.56 -2.67
N TYR A 28 5.68 0.23 -2.66
CA TYR A 28 5.41 -0.60 -3.85
C TYR A 28 3.92 -0.74 -4.14
N TRP A 29 3.09 -0.66 -3.10
CA TRP A 29 1.65 -0.76 -3.20
C TRP A 29 1.02 0.62 -3.14
N CYS A 30 -0.01 0.82 -3.97
CA CYS A 30 -0.82 2.02 -3.87
C CYS A 30 -1.56 2.08 -2.51
N LYS A 31 -1.95 3.29 -2.10
CA LYS A 31 -2.68 3.56 -0.86
C LYS A 31 -3.92 2.68 -0.71
N ILE A 32 -4.66 2.43 -1.79
CA ILE A 32 -5.84 1.54 -1.79
C ILE A 32 -5.46 0.12 -1.37
N CYS A 33 -4.43 -0.46 -2.01
CA CYS A 33 -3.97 -1.82 -1.67
C CYS A 33 -3.43 -1.91 -0.24
N GLN A 34 -2.74 -0.86 0.24
CA GLN A 34 -2.32 -0.80 1.64
C GLN A 34 -3.52 -0.76 2.59
N ASN A 35 -4.51 0.08 2.32
CA ASN A 35 -5.70 0.19 3.17
C ASN A 35 -6.47 -1.14 3.24
N ILE A 36 -6.61 -1.83 2.12
CA ILE A 36 -7.23 -3.17 2.08
C ILE A 36 -6.42 -4.14 2.93
N ALA A 37 -5.09 -4.21 2.74
CA ALA A 37 -4.24 -5.11 3.50
C ALA A 37 -4.32 -4.84 5.01
N THR A 38 -4.26 -3.58 5.43
CA THR A 38 -4.43 -3.16 6.82
C THR A 38 -5.80 -3.55 7.36
N LYS A 39 -6.88 -3.34 6.59
CA LYS A 39 -8.24 -3.72 6.99
C LYS A 39 -8.38 -5.24 7.14
N THR A 40 -7.87 -6.02 6.19
CA THR A 40 -7.86 -7.49 6.25
C THR A 40 -7.09 -7.99 7.46
N TRP A 41 -5.90 -7.43 7.72
CA TRP A 41 -5.12 -7.79 8.91
C TRP A 41 -5.90 -7.51 10.19
N ARG A 42 -6.51 -6.32 10.32
CA ARG A 42 -7.34 -5.98 11.49
C ARG A 42 -8.54 -6.92 11.67
N ILE A 43 -9.21 -7.30 10.59
CA ILE A 43 -10.35 -8.23 10.65
C ILE A 43 -9.90 -9.60 11.14
N ASN A 44 -8.79 -10.12 10.59
CA ASN A 44 -8.28 -11.44 10.92
C ASN A 44 -7.62 -11.51 12.30
N ASN A 45 -7.16 -10.37 12.83
CA ASN A 45 -6.52 -10.25 14.14
C ASN A 45 -7.40 -9.44 15.11
N LYS A 46 -8.72 -9.49 14.95
CA LYS A 46 -9.69 -8.75 15.79
C LYS A 46 -9.55 -9.05 17.28
N GLU A 47 -9.09 -10.25 17.64
CA GLU A 47 -8.81 -10.66 19.03
C GLU A 47 -7.64 -9.88 19.66
N TYR A 48 -6.86 -9.13 18.87
CA TYR A 48 -5.69 -8.35 19.31
C TYR A 48 -5.90 -6.83 19.26
N THR A 49 -7.13 -6.36 18.96
CA THR A 49 -7.47 -4.93 18.87
C THR A 49 -8.40 -4.50 19.98
#